data_AF-A0A432QEK1-F1
#
_entry.id   AF-A0A432QEK1-F1
#
_cell.length_a   1.000
_cell.length_b   1.000
_cell.length_c   1.000
_cell.angle_alpha   90.00
_cell.angle_beta   90.00
_cell.angle_gamma   90.00
#
_symmetry.space_group_name_H-M   'P 1'
#
loop_
_entity.id
_entity.type
_entity.pdbx_description
1 polymer ?
#
loop_
_entity_poly.entity_id
_entity_poly.type
_entity_poly.pdbx_seq_one_letter_code
_entity_poly.pdbx_strand_id
1 'polypeptide(L)'
;MINPFTVANTIKEIQQDVLRPLYVMYPGKENADYDRLLAETGRAIASHQGFIEEMSRSSLVAFIFKIIKLFGGADQLTEEDFNRFTSYVNDGGLAAMVKMLLSEDREKTFVDELAGLDVAIRRNAAPMLAKSRDLHRDFITGFFQETYGSLKNTPQKLRDNFTRSDAFIHRLSLLAGKC
;
A
#
# COMPACT_ATOMS: atom_id res chain seq x y z
N MET A 1 -9.04 -12.17 16.82
CA MET A 1 -10.50 -12.02 16.64
C MET A 1 -10.78 -10.55 16.42
N ILE A 2 -11.25 -10.16 15.23
CA ILE A 2 -11.53 -8.75 14.89
C ILE A 2 -12.72 -8.23 15.69
N ASN A 3 -12.52 -7.13 16.44
CA ASN A 3 -13.59 -6.44 17.14
C ASN A 3 -14.18 -5.34 16.23
N PRO A 4 -15.47 -5.45 15.82
CA PRO A 4 -16.08 -4.49 14.90
C PRO A 4 -16.20 -3.07 15.46
N PHE A 5 -16.19 -2.90 16.79
CA PHE A 5 -16.29 -1.58 17.43
C PHE A 5 -14.96 -0.82 17.48
N THR A 6 -13.83 -1.52 17.37
CA THR A 6 -12.49 -0.90 17.38
C THR A 6 -11.81 -0.91 16.02
N VAL A 7 -12.36 -1.67 15.05
CA VAL A 7 -11.74 -1.88 13.74
C VAL A 7 -11.46 -0.58 12.99
N ALA A 8 -12.34 0.41 13.09
CA ALA A 8 -12.17 1.70 12.44
C ALA A 8 -10.97 2.48 13.01
N ASN A 9 -10.78 2.45 14.34
CA ASN A 9 -9.65 3.09 14.99
C ASN A 9 -8.34 2.38 14.64
N THR A 10 -8.34 1.04 14.65
CA THR A 10 -7.16 0.25 14.25
C THR A 10 -6.78 0.52 12.79
N ILE A 11 -7.74 0.57 11.87
CA ILE A 11 -7.46 0.92 10.46
C ILE A 11 -6.83 2.32 10.36
N LYS A 12 -7.37 3.29 11.09
CA LYS A 12 -6.83 4.66 11.11
C LYS A 12 -5.40 4.72 11.66
N GLU A 13 -5.11 3.98 12.72
CA GLU A 13 -3.76 3.86 13.28
C GLU A 13 -2.79 3.26 12.27
N ILE A 14 -3.16 2.15 11.63
CA ILE A 14 -2.36 1.51 10.58
C ILE A 14 -2.08 2.50 9.44
N GLN A 15 -3.11 3.21 8.96
CA GLN A 15 -2.95 4.21 7.92
C GLN A 15 -1.96 5.30 8.33
N GLN A 16 -2.08 5.82 9.56
CA GLN A 16 -1.14 6.84 10.06
C GLN A 16 0.29 6.30 10.14
N ASP A 17 0.49 5.09 10.65
CA ASP A 17 1.82 4.49 10.77
C ASP A 17 2.47 4.23 9.41
N VAL A 18 1.69 3.76 8.43
CA VAL A 18 2.18 3.49 7.07
C VAL A 18 2.49 4.78 6.31
N LEU A 19 1.67 5.82 6.49
CA LEU A 19 1.85 7.11 5.81
C LEU A 19 2.96 7.96 6.42
N ARG A 20 3.15 7.90 7.74
CA ARG A 20 4.04 8.79 8.48
C ARG A 20 5.44 8.90 7.86
N PRO A 21 6.14 7.80 7.51
CA PRO A 21 7.51 7.89 6.98
C PRO A 21 7.63 8.70 5.70
N LEU A 22 6.71 8.53 4.76
CA LEU A 22 6.83 9.12 3.41
C LEU A 22 6.05 10.41 3.23
N TYR A 23 4.95 10.58 3.98
CA TYR A 23 3.92 11.58 3.67
C TYR A 23 3.59 12.51 4.84
N VAL A 24 4.32 12.44 5.95
CA VAL A 24 4.17 13.37 7.06
C VAL A 24 5.53 13.97 7.41
N MET A 25 5.55 15.26 7.73
CA MET A 25 6.73 15.90 8.32
C MET A 25 6.75 15.62 9.83
N TYR A 26 7.85 15.08 10.35
CA TYR A 26 8.04 14.88 11.78
C TYR A 26 9.50 15.08 12.19
N PRO A 27 9.74 15.51 13.45
CA PRO A 27 11.07 15.87 13.93
C PRO A 27 12.11 14.76 13.73
N GLY A 28 13.26 15.11 13.17
CA GLY A 28 14.42 14.22 13.03
C GLY A 28 14.43 13.37 11.74
N LYS A 29 13.50 13.58 10.81
CA LYS A 29 13.43 12.88 9.50
C LYS A 29 13.35 13.82 8.32
N GLU A 30 13.53 15.11 8.53
CA GLU A 30 13.51 16.15 7.51
C GLU A 30 14.54 15.88 6.41
N ASN A 31 15.67 15.25 6.75
CA ASN A 31 16.75 14.91 5.82
C ASN A 31 16.90 13.40 5.54
N ALA A 32 15.98 12.55 6.03
CA ALA A 32 16.03 11.12 5.75
C ALA A 32 15.85 10.86 4.25
N ASP A 33 16.70 10.01 3.67
CA ASP A 33 16.58 9.58 2.28
C ASP A 33 15.35 8.68 2.10
N TYR A 34 14.77 8.76 0.91
CA TYR A 34 13.59 8.01 0.51
C TYR A 34 13.74 6.50 0.63
N ASP A 35 14.89 5.90 0.31
CA ASP A 35 15.02 4.43 0.37
C ASP A 35 14.98 3.93 1.82
N ARG A 36 15.46 4.77 2.76
CA ARG A 36 15.28 4.54 4.19
C ARG A 36 13.82 4.74 4.61
N LEU A 37 13.15 5.79 4.15
CA LEU A 37 11.74 6.04 4.46
C LEU A 37 10.83 4.93 3.92
N LEU A 38 11.14 4.41 2.73
CA LEU A 38 10.43 3.28 2.12
C LEU A 38 10.63 1.99 2.94
N ALA A 39 11.83 1.75 3.46
CA ALA A 39 12.07 0.65 4.41
C ALA A 39 11.29 0.85 5.72
N GLU A 40 11.20 2.08 6.23
CA GLU A 40 10.41 2.41 7.44
C GLU A 40 8.91 2.19 7.20
N THR A 41 8.39 2.54 6.01
CA THR A 41 7.03 2.16 5.58
C THR A 41 6.86 0.64 5.54
N GLY A 42 7.85 -0.10 5.00
CA GLY A 42 7.84 -1.58 5.02
C GLY A 42 7.78 -2.16 6.44
N ARG A 43 8.50 -1.57 7.40
CA ARG A 43 8.46 -1.98 8.81
C ARG A 43 7.11 -1.69 9.47
N ALA A 44 6.51 -0.54 9.15
CA ALA A 44 5.16 -0.21 9.62
C ALA A 44 4.11 -1.18 9.07
N ILE A 45 4.22 -1.60 7.80
CA ILE A 45 3.34 -2.63 7.24
C ILE A 45 3.58 -3.97 7.97
N ALA A 46 4.84 -4.34 8.20
CA ALA A 46 5.20 -5.59 8.87
C ALA A 46 4.65 -5.66 10.31
N SER A 47 4.68 -4.57 11.08
CA SER A 47 4.13 -4.55 12.44
C SER A 47 2.62 -4.79 12.49
N HIS A 48 1.92 -4.52 11.39
CA HIS A 48 0.48 -4.68 11.24
C HIS A 48 0.08 -5.92 10.42
N GLN A 49 1.05 -6.73 9.98
CA GLN A 49 0.84 -7.87 9.08
C GLN A 49 -0.21 -8.85 9.62
N GLY A 50 -0.12 -9.23 10.89
CA GLY A 50 -1.07 -10.18 11.49
C GLY A 50 -2.52 -9.71 11.43
N PHE A 51 -2.75 -8.41 11.63
CA PHE A 51 -4.09 -7.83 11.51
C PHE A 51 -4.57 -7.79 10.06
N ILE A 52 -3.69 -7.43 9.11
CA ILE A 52 -4.04 -7.38 7.67
C ILE A 52 -4.38 -8.79 7.15
N GLU A 53 -3.63 -9.81 7.56
CA GLU A 53 -3.93 -11.21 7.22
C GLU A 53 -5.22 -11.71 7.89
N GLU A 54 -5.42 -11.43 9.19
CA GLU A 54 -6.64 -11.81 9.89
C GLU A 54 -7.88 -11.16 9.26
N MET A 55 -7.76 -9.88 8.90
CA MET A 55 -8.76 -9.17 8.12
C MET A 55 -9.00 -9.92 6.81
N SER A 56 -8.00 -10.12 5.97
CA SER A 56 -8.17 -10.74 4.64
C SER A 56 -8.82 -12.13 4.67
N ARG A 57 -8.73 -12.87 5.78
CA ARG A 57 -9.39 -14.18 5.98
C ARG A 57 -10.81 -14.08 6.56
N SER A 58 -11.23 -12.91 7.01
CA SER A 58 -12.51 -12.68 7.70
C SER A 58 -13.65 -12.36 6.73
N SER A 59 -14.82 -12.97 6.96
CA SER A 59 -16.07 -12.60 6.28
C SER A 59 -16.53 -11.18 6.62
N LEU A 60 -15.96 -10.56 7.67
CA LEU A 60 -16.20 -9.18 8.08
C LEU A 60 -15.61 -8.15 7.09
N VAL A 61 -14.67 -8.54 6.22
CA VAL A 61 -14.07 -7.56 5.29
C VAL A 61 -15.05 -7.08 4.24
N ALA A 62 -15.97 -7.94 3.77
CA ALA A 62 -17.05 -7.52 2.90
C ALA A 62 -17.93 -6.42 3.54
N PHE A 63 -18.06 -6.44 4.87
CA PHE A 63 -18.79 -5.42 5.64
C PHE A 63 -17.98 -4.13 5.79
N ILE A 64 -16.68 -4.23 6.09
CA ILE A 64 -15.76 -3.08 6.21
C ILE A 64 -15.56 -2.39 4.85
N PHE A 65 -15.52 -3.15 3.76
CA PHE A 65 -15.48 -2.66 2.40
C PHE A 65 -16.73 -1.86 2.01
N LYS A 66 -17.91 -2.37 2.37
CA LYS A 66 -19.18 -1.64 2.20
C LYS A 66 -19.20 -0.35 3.03
N ILE A 67 -18.62 -0.37 4.23
CA ILE A 67 -18.45 0.82 5.09
C ILE A 67 -17.50 1.85 4.46
N ILE A 68 -16.32 1.44 3.99
CA ILE A 68 -15.34 2.35 3.35
C ILE A 68 -15.89 2.96 2.06
N LYS A 69 -16.68 2.20 1.27
CA LYS A 69 -17.46 2.74 0.15
C LYS A 69 -18.54 3.73 0.58
N LEU A 70 -19.32 3.42 1.62
CA LEU A 70 -20.36 4.30 2.16
C LEU A 70 -19.82 5.63 2.68
N PHE A 71 -18.56 5.67 3.12
CA PHE A 71 -17.89 6.87 3.62
C PHE A 71 -16.95 7.54 2.59
N GLY A 72 -17.08 7.21 1.30
CA GLY A 72 -16.45 7.95 0.20
C GLY A 72 -14.96 7.68 -0.03
N GLY A 73 -14.41 6.62 0.56
CA GLY A 73 -12.96 6.37 0.52
C GLY A 73 -12.45 5.68 -0.75
N ALA A 74 -13.31 5.04 -1.54
CA ALA A 74 -12.87 4.26 -2.71
C ALA A 74 -14.01 3.84 -3.66
N ASP A 75 -14.71 4.79 -4.28
CA ASP A 75 -15.79 4.49 -5.25
C ASP A 75 -15.32 3.59 -6.41
N GLN A 76 -14.03 3.65 -6.74
CA GLN A 76 -13.41 2.88 -7.82
C GLN A 76 -13.04 1.43 -7.48
N LEU A 77 -13.11 1.01 -6.20
CA LEU A 77 -12.80 -0.37 -5.84
C LEU A 77 -14.00 -1.27 -6.14
N THR A 78 -13.81 -2.31 -6.93
CA THR A 78 -14.84 -3.31 -7.22
C THR A 78 -14.77 -4.48 -6.23
N GLU A 79 -15.82 -5.31 -6.20
CA GLU A 79 -15.78 -6.58 -5.47
C GLU A 79 -14.71 -7.53 -6.04
N GLU A 80 -14.44 -7.43 -7.33
CA GLU A 80 -13.36 -8.17 -7.99
C GLU A 80 -11.97 -7.73 -7.50
N ASP A 81 -11.72 -6.41 -7.39
CA ASP A 81 -10.46 -5.89 -6.84
C ASP A 81 -10.24 -6.36 -5.41
N PHE A 82 -11.32 -6.44 -4.64
CA PHE A 82 -11.28 -6.97 -3.29
C PHE A 82 -10.91 -8.45 -3.25
N ASN A 83 -11.61 -9.28 -4.04
CA ASN A 83 -11.30 -10.72 -4.12
C ASN A 83 -9.85 -10.96 -4.56
N ARG A 84 -9.36 -10.19 -5.54
CA ARG A 84 -7.97 -10.25 -5.99
C ARG A 84 -6.99 -9.84 -4.89
N PHE A 85 -7.27 -8.80 -4.12
CA PHE A 85 -6.45 -8.39 -2.98
C PHE A 85 -6.42 -9.45 -1.88
N THR A 86 -7.59 -10.00 -1.52
CA THR A 86 -7.69 -11.07 -0.53
C THR A 86 -6.93 -12.32 -0.96
N SER A 87 -7.07 -12.76 -2.21
CA SER A 87 -6.28 -13.85 -2.77
C SER A 87 -4.79 -13.54 -2.69
N TYR A 88 -4.36 -12.35 -3.15
CA TYR A 88 -2.97 -11.92 -3.07
C TYR A 88 -2.39 -12.00 -1.65
N VAL A 89 -3.12 -11.53 -0.62
CA VAL A 89 -2.67 -11.62 0.77
C VAL A 89 -2.59 -13.07 1.24
N ASN A 90 -3.62 -13.88 0.95
CA ASN A 90 -3.67 -15.28 1.36
C ASN A 90 -2.61 -16.15 0.68
N ASP A 91 -2.23 -15.80 -0.55
CA ASP A 91 -1.21 -16.50 -1.36
C ASP A 91 0.22 -16.04 -1.00
N GLY A 92 0.40 -15.28 0.10
CA GLY A 92 1.71 -14.85 0.60
C GLY A 92 2.22 -13.53 0.01
N GLY A 93 1.44 -12.85 -0.81
CA GLY A 93 1.81 -11.59 -1.46
C GLY A 93 2.12 -10.45 -0.48
N LEU A 94 1.46 -10.39 0.68
CA LEU A 94 1.79 -9.41 1.71
C LEU A 94 3.20 -9.64 2.28
N ALA A 95 3.56 -10.89 2.56
CA ALA A 95 4.88 -11.25 3.06
C ALA A 95 5.97 -10.96 1.99
N ALA A 96 5.71 -11.29 0.72
CA ALA A 96 6.60 -10.97 -0.38
C ALA A 96 6.81 -9.46 -0.55
N MET A 97 5.73 -8.66 -0.43
CA MET A 97 5.83 -7.19 -0.48
C MET A 97 6.65 -6.64 0.68
N VAL A 98 6.45 -7.13 1.91
CA VAL A 98 7.25 -6.71 3.07
C VAL A 98 8.72 -7.08 2.85
N LYS A 99 9.01 -8.31 2.42
CA LYS A 99 10.37 -8.76 2.10
C LYS A 99 11.03 -7.86 1.05
N MET A 100 10.31 -7.53 -0.02
CA MET A 100 10.76 -6.61 -1.06
C MET A 100 11.07 -5.22 -0.48
N LEU A 101 10.16 -4.61 0.29
CA LEU A 101 10.36 -3.27 0.84
C LEU A 101 11.56 -3.16 1.79
N LEU A 102 11.89 -4.26 2.48
CA LEU A 102 13.00 -4.36 3.42
C LEU A 102 14.32 -4.79 2.78
N SER A 103 14.30 -5.22 1.52
CA SER A 103 15.50 -5.64 0.80
C SER A 103 16.35 -4.46 0.32
N GLU A 104 17.65 -4.69 0.17
CA GLU A 104 18.57 -3.71 -0.44
C GLU A 104 18.27 -3.53 -1.94
N ASP A 105 18.08 -4.64 -2.66
CA ASP A 105 17.67 -4.65 -4.07
C ASP A 105 16.19 -5.04 -4.20
N ARG A 106 15.33 -4.01 -4.14
CA ARG A 106 13.87 -4.16 -4.13
C ARG A 106 13.33 -4.69 -5.45
N GLU A 107 13.88 -4.23 -6.57
CA GLU A 107 13.39 -4.63 -7.90
C GLU A 107 13.78 -6.09 -8.20
N LYS A 108 15.01 -6.49 -7.84
CA LYS A 108 15.40 -7.90 -7.93
C LYS A 108 14.56 -8.79 -7.03
N THR A 109 14.40 -8.42 -5.76
CA THR A 109 13.59 -9.19 -4.81
C THR A 109 12.15 -9.33 -5.31
N PHE A 110 11.57 -8.27 -5.86
CA PHE A 110 10.24 -8.33 -6.47
C PHE A 110 10.14 -9.36 -7.60
N VAL A 111 11.08 -9.32 -8.55
CA VAL A 111 11.09 -10.26 -9.69
C VAL A 111 11.28 -11.70 -9.21
N ASP A 112 12.19 -11.92 -8.26
CA ASP A 112 12.47 -13.24 -7.71
C ASP A 112 11.23 -13.82 -6.97
N GLU A 113 10.55 -13.01 -6.16
CA GLU A 113 9.30 -13.41 -5.50
C GLU A 113 8.17 -13.66 -6.51
N LEU A 114 8.03 -12.79 -7.51
CA LEU A 114 7.00 -12.93 -8.55
C LEU A 114 7.21 -14.21 -9.37
N ALA A 115 8.45 -14.56 -9.70
CA ALA A 115 8.79 -15.77 -10.45
C ALA A 115 8.40 -17.07 -9.73
N GLY A 116 8.37 -17.05 -8.39
CA GLY A 116 7.93 -18.16 -7.56
C GLY A 116 6.41 -18.39 -7.55
N LEU A 117 5.62 -17.46 -8.09
CA LEU A 117 4.16 -17.53 -8.08
C LEU A 117 3.59 -18.23 -9.33
N ASP A 118 2.37 -18.75 -9.16
CA ASP A 118 1.61 -19.36 -10.24
C ASP A 118 1.42 -18.41 -11.42
N VAL A 119 1.37 -18.97 -12.63
CA VAL A 119 1.27 -18.22 -13.89
C VAL A 119 0.05 -17.30 -13.91
N ALA A 120 -1.07 -17.71 -13.32
CA ALA A 120 -2.28 -16.89 -13.23
C ALA A 120 -2.05 -15.62 -12.38
N ILE A 121 -1.32 -15.73 -11.26
CA ILE A 121 -1.00 -14.61 -10.37
C ILE A 121 0.00 -13.67 -11.07
N ARG A 122 1.02 -14.23 -11.72
CA ARG A 122 2.01 -13.45 -12.49
C ARG A 122 1.36 -12.60 -13.59
N ARG A 123 0.46 -13.20 -14.37
CA ARG A 123 -0.30 -12.50 -15.42
C ARG A 123 -1.16 -11.35 -14.88
N ASN A 124 -1.61 -11.45 -13.63
CA ASN A 124 -2.42 -10.43 -12.97
C ASN A 124 -1.59 -9.34 -12.26
N ALA A 125 -0.30 -9.56 -12.01
CA ALA A 125 0.52 -8.66 -11.21
C ALA A 125 0.68 -7.27 -11.86
N ALA A 126 0.95 -7.20 -13.16
CA ALA A 126 1.11 -5.93 -13.87
C ALA A 126 -0.14 -5.03 -13.84
N PRO A 127 -1.35 -5.52 -14.22
CA PRO A 127 -2.57 -4.71 -14.13
C PRO A 127 -2.97 -4.38 -12.69
N MET A 128 -2.72 -5.28 -11.72
CA MET A 128 -2.94 -4.96 -10.29
C MET A 128 -2.03 -3.83 -9.79
N LEU A 129 -0.75 -3.84 -10.17
CA LEU A 129 0.19 -2.78 -9.80
C LEU A 129 -0.15 -1.44 -10.47
N ALA A 130 -0.65 -1.47 -11.71
CA ALA A 130 -1.14 -0.28 -12.38
C ALA A 130 -2.36 0.31 -11.63
N LYS A 131 -3.33 -0.52 -11.28
CA LYS A 131 -4.49 -0.09 -10.49
C LYS A 131 -4.09 0.39 -9.09
N SER A 132 -3.16 -0.30 -8.44
CA SER A 132 -2.60 0.09 -7.13
C SER A 132 -1.94 1.47 -7.19
N ARG A 133 -1.21 1.76 -8.28
CA ARG A 133 -0.64 3.09 -8.52
C ARG A 133 -1.72 4.17 -8.61
N ASP A 134 -2.79 3.92 -9.35
CA ASP A 134 -3.90 4.88 -9.50
C ASP A 134 -4.58 5.15 -8.15
N LEU A 135 -4.88 4.08 -7.40
CA LEU A 135 -5.45 4.18 -6.05
C LEU A 135 -4.52 4.92 -5.08
N HIS A 136 -3.21 4.63 -5.14
CA HIS A 136 -2.21 5.32 -4.34
C HIS A 136 -2.16 6.82 -4.69
N ARG A 137 -2.23 7.17 -5.97
CA ARG A 137 -2.26 8.56 -6.43
C ARG A 137 -3.47 9.31 -5.89
N ASP A 138 -4.66 8.73 -6.06
CA ASP A 138 -5.91 9.32 -5.59
C ASP A 138 -5.89 9.50 -4.07
N PHE A 139 -5.46 8.46 -3.34
CA PHE A 139 -5.39 8.47 -1.88
C PHE A 139 -4.41 9.53 -1.35
N ILE A 140 -3.18 9.57 -1.85
CA ILE A 140 -2.17 10.53 -1.36
C ILE A 140 -2.54 11.97 -1.74
N THR A 141 -3.16 12.17 -2.91
CA THR A 141 -3.65 13.50 -3.30
C THR A 141 -4.76 13.97 -2.36
N GLY A 142 -5.71 13.09 -2.03
CA GLY A 142 -6.75 13.37 -1.03
C GLY A 142 -6.16 13.67 0.34
N PHE A 143 -5.22 12.85 0.81
CA PHE A 143 -4.53 13.05 2.08
C PHE A 143 -3.79 14.40 2.14
N PHE A 144 -3.09 14.79 1.07
CA PHE A 144 -2.43 16.10 1.00
C PHE A 144 -3.43 17.26 0.94
N GLN A 145 -4.56 17.09 0.26
CA GLN A 145 -5.63 18.08 0.23
C GLN A 145 -6.21 18.29 1.64
N GLU A 146 -6.48 17.21 2.37
CA GLU A 146 -7.01 17.26 3.74
C GLU A 146 -6.00 17.84 4.74
N THR A 147 -4.74 17.45 4.64
CA THR A 147 -3.72 17.79 5.64
C THR A 147 -3.06 19.16 5.39
N TYR A 148 -2.81 19.50 4.12
CA TYR A 148 -2.06 20.69 3.72
C TYR A 148 -2.90 21.69 2.91
N GLY A 149 -4.18 21.41 2.66
CA GLY A 149 -5.11 22.28 1.95
C GLY A 149 -4.93 22.30 0.43
N SER A 150 -3.79 21.86 -0.10
CA SER A 150 -3.56 21.56 -1.51
C SER A 150 -2.23 20.85 -1.73
N LEU A 151 -2.08 20.21 -2.89
CA LEU A 151 -0.80 19.68 -3.34
C LEU A 151 0.28 20.79 -3.41
N LYS A 152 -0.08 22.01 -3.82
CA LYS A 152 0.88 23.13 -3.93
C LYS A 152 1.41 23.57 -2.56
N ASN A 153 0.59 23.49 -1.53
CA ASN A 153 0.96 23.84 -0.16
C ASN A 153 1.70 22.70 0.56
N THR A 154 1.72 21.50 -0.02
CA THR A 154 2.45 20.36 0.54
C THR A 154 3.97 20.61 0.50
N PRO A 155 4.69 20.35 1.61
CA PRO A 155 6.14 20.45 1.66
C PRO A 155 6.81 19.72 0.49
N GLN A 156 7.80 20.36 -0.14
CA GLN A 156 8.45 19.86 -1.37
C GLN A 156 8.94 18.42 -1.21
N LYS A 157 9.57 18.09 -0.07
CA LYS A 157 10.04 16.73 0.21
C LYS A 157 8.95 15.67 0.10
N LEU A 158 7.75 15.93 0.62
CA LEU A 158 6.65 14.97 0.57
C LEU A 158 6.12 14.79 -0.86
N ARG A 159 6.15 15.86 -1.66
CA ARG A 159 5.84 15.80 -3.10
C ARG A 159 6.89 15.02 -3.88
N ASP A 160 8.16 15.16 -3.52
CA ASP A 160 9.26 14.40 -4.13
C ASP A 160 9.13 12.91 -3.77
N ASN A 161 8.85 12.59 -2.51
CA ASN A 161 8.56 11.23 -2.06
C ASN A 161 7.38 10.63 -2.84
N PHE A 162 6.29 11.38 -2.97
CA PHE A 162 5.12 10.95 -3.74
C PHE A 162 5.47 10.64 -5.20
N THR A 163 6.25 11.51 -5.84
CA THR A 163 6.73 11.31 -7.22
C THR A 163 7.61 10.05 -7.32
N ARG A 164 8.51 9.84 -6.36
CA ARG A 164 9.39 8.66 -6.32
C ARG A 164 8.60 7.37 -6.07
N SER A 165 7.57 7.40 -5.22
CA SER A 165 6.70 6.24 -4.97
C SER A 165 5.85 5.89 -6.18
N ASP A 166 5.24 6.88 -6.84
CA ASP A 166 4.49 6.66 -8.08
C ASP A 166 5.38 6.05 -9.19
N ALA A 167 6.60 6.57 -9.35
CA ALA A 167 7.57 6.04 -10.29
C ALA A 167 8.04 4.62 -9.91
N PHE A 168 8.21 4.34 -8.62
CA PHE A 168 8.61 3.01 -8.14
C PHE A 168 7.52 1.97 -8.44
N ILE A 169 6.26 2.23 -8.08
CA ILE A 169 5.14 1.32 -8.37
C ILE A 169 4.98 1.12 -9.88
N HIS A 170 5.19 2.18 -10.67
CA HIS A 170 5.19 2.06 -12.13
C HIS A 170 6.28 1.13 -12.65
N ARG A 171 7.52 1.22 -12.14
CA ARG A 171 8.61 0.31 -12.51
C ARG A 171 8.28 -1.14 -12.14
N LEU A 172 7.71 -1.39 -10.96
CA LEU A 172 7.26 -2.74 -10.58
C LEU A 172 6.22 -3.28 -11.56
N SER A 173 5.24 -2.47 -11.98
CA SER A 173 4.25 -2.86 -12.98
C SER A 173 4.89 -3.23 -14.32
N LEU A 174 5.88 -2.45 -14.78
CA LEU A 174 6.64 -2.75 -16.01
C LEU A 174 7.48 -4.02 -15.90
N LEU A 175 8.09 -4.28 -14.73
CA LEU A 175 8.85 -5.51 -14.48
C LEU A 175 7.92 -6.73 -14.46
N ALA A 176 6.76 -6.61 -13.81
CA ALA A 176 5.75 -7.66 -13.79
C ALA A 176 5.24 -8.02 -15.19
N GLY A 177 5.08 -7.03 -16.07
CA GLY A 177 4.65 -7.24 -17.45
C GLY A 177 5.65 -8.00 -18.33
N LYS A 178 6.87 -8.24 -17.83
CA LYS A 178 7.92 -9.00 -18.51
C LYS A 178 8.11 -10.42 -17.95
N CYS A 179 7.41 -10.79 -16.88
CA CYS A 179 7.52 -12.07 -16.16
C CYS A 179 6.37 -13.04 -16.49
#